data_AF-A0A8D8VPI8-F1
#
_entry.id   AF-A0A8D8VPI8-F1
#
_cell.length_a   1.000
_cell.length_b   1.000
_cell.length_c   1.000
_cell.angle_alpha   90.00
_cell.angle_beta   90.00
_cell.angle_gamma   90.00
#
_symmetry.space_group_name_H-M   'P 1'
#
loop_
_entity.id
_entity.type
_entity.pdbx_description
1 polymer ?
#
loop_
_entity_poly.entity_id
_entity_poly.type
_entity_poly.pdbx_seq_one_letter_code
_entity_poly.pdbx_strand_id
1 'polypeptide(L)'
;MKSEFYSNNRVLEISDISRSLKLIAKHFDCVLIALSQLNRLIEYRLEKTPILSDLRDSGSIEQDADIVIFLNKKKFNFVDIIIAKNRNGPLGIVNFIFKNEYTKFLQI
;
A
#
# COMPACT_ATOMS: atom_id res chain seq x y z
N MET A 1 -3.45 2.94 -34.67
CA MET A 1 -2.51 3.07 -33.55
C MET A 1 -3.16 3.94 -32.47
N LYS A 2 -3.84 3.33 -31.50
CA LYS A 2 -4.44 4.00 -30.34
C LYS A 2 -4.34 3.02 -29.17
N SER A 3 -3.32 3.15 -28.31
CA SER A 3 -3.29 2.43 -27.01
C SER A 3 -2.08 2.68 -26.10
N GLU A 4 -1.03 3.42 -26.46
CA GLU A 4 0.14 3.59 -25.56
C GLU A 4 0.24 4.96 -24.86
N PHE A 5 -0.38 6.01 -25.39
CA PHE A 5 -0.26 7.36 -24.81
C PHE A 5 -1.05 7.56 -23.50
N TYR A 6 -2.14 6.82 -23.28
CA TYR A 6 -3.00 7.02 -22.10
C TYR A 6 -2.50 6.27 -20.85
N SER A 7 -1.82 5.13 -21.02
CA SER A 7 -1.31 4.33 -19.88
C SER A 7 -0.10 4.98 -19.22
N ASN A 8 0.82 5.56 -20.01
CA ASN A 8 1.97 6.30 -19.47
C ASN A 8 1.53 7.49 -18.61
N ASN A 9 0.43 8.15 -18.98
CA ASN A 9 0.00 9.35 -18.27
C ASN A 9 -0.39 9.06 -16.82
N ARG A 10 -1.10 7.95 -16.58
CA ARG A 10 -1.54 7.60 -15.22
C ARG A 10 -0.37 7.24 -14.29
N VAL A 11 0.63 6.52 -14.79
CA VAL A 11 1.81 6.17 -13.98
C VAL A 11 2.59 7.43 -13.60
N LEU A 12 2.73 8.36 -14.55
CA LEU A 12 3.36 9.67 -14.30
C LEU A 12 2.55 10.51 -13.30
N GLU A 13 1.23 10.60 -13.47
CA GLU A 13 0.34 11.32 -12.56
C GLU A 13 0.45 10.78 -11.12
N ILE A 14 0.43 9.46 -10.94
CA ILE A 14 0.58 8.86 -9.62
C ILE A 14 1.95 9.17 -9.02
N SER A 15 3.00 9.22 -9.86
CA SER A 15 4.35 9.58 -9.44
C SER A 15 4.47 11.03 -8.99
N ASP A 16 3.81 11.95 -9.70
CA ASP A 16 3.79 13.34 -9.31
C ASP A 16 3.00 13.55 -8.01
N ILE A 17 1.88 12.82 -7.84
CA ILE A 17 1.09 12.84 -6.61
C ILE A 17 1.90 12.31 -5.43
N SER A 18 2.52 11.12 -5.55
CA SER A 18 3.27 10.51 -4.44
C SER A 18 4.44 11.38 -3.99
N ARG A 19 5.18 11.96 -4.95
CA ARG A 19 6.28 12.88 -4.67
C ARG A 19 5.78 14.15 -3.99
N SER A 20 4.68 14.72 -4.47
CA SER A 20 4.08 15.92 -3.88
C SER A 20 3.63 15.68 -2.44
N LEU A 21 2.99 14.53 -2.16
CA LEU A 21 2.59 14.17 -0.79
C LEU A 21 3.79 14.04 0.14
N LYS A 22 4.90 13.43 -0.30
CA LYS A 22 6.13 13.35 0.47
C LYS A 22 6.73 14.73 0.76
N LEU A 23 6.70 15.64 -0.21
CA LEU A 23 7.16 17.01 -0.03
C LEU A 23 6.27 17.78 0.94
N ILE A 24 4.95 17.63 0.87
CA ILE A 24 3.99 18.24 1.81
C ILE A 24 4.28 17.76 3.23
N ALA A 25 4.41 16.45 3.45
CA ALA A 25 4.70 15.89 4.77
C ALA A 25 6.02 16.44 5.36
N LYS A 26 7.06 16.58 4.52
CA LYS A 26 8.34 17.18 4.91
C LYS A 26 8.25 18.68 5.18
N HIS A 27 7.47 19.40 4.38
CA HIS A 27 7.34 20.86 4.51
C HIS A 27 6.61 21.26 5.78
N PHE A 28 5.54 20.55 6.12
CA PHE A 28 4.73 20.81 7.32
C PHE A 28 5.17 20.02 8.55
N ASP A 29 6.25 19.23 8.44
CA ASP A 29 6.76 18.35 9.49
C ASP A 29 5.65 17.53 10.17
N CYS A 30 4.84 16.85 9.35
CA CYS A 30 3.67 16.12 9.83
C CYS A 30 3.61 14.70 9.27
N VAL A 31 2.89 13.84 10.00
CA VAL A 31 2.65 12.46 9.55
C VAL A 31 1.54 12.47 8.51
N LEU A 32 1.87 12.03 7.29
CA LEU A 32 0.92 11.86 6.21
C LEU A 32 0.68 10.38 5.95
N ILE A 33 -0.59 9.97 6.02
CA ILE A 33 -1.03 8.61 5.70
C ILE A 33 -1.88 8.68 4.44
N ALA A 34 -1.47 7.95 3.40
CA ALA A 34 -2.22 7.80 2.17
C ALA A 34 -2.68 6.34 2.03
N LEU A 35 -3.93 6.15 1.58
CA LEU A 35 -4.46 4.83 1.24
C LEU A 35 -4.23 4.59 -0.25
N SER A 36 -3.71 3.41 -0.59
CA SER A 36 -3.53 2.99 -1.98
C SER A 36 -4.26 1.68 -2.22
N GLN A 37 -4.98 1.62 -3.34
CA GLN A 37 -5.57 0.38 -3.81
C GLN A 37 -4.50 -0.48 -4.50
N LEU A 38 -4.54 -1.79 -4.27
CA LEU A 38 -3.67 -2.76 -4.95
C LEU A 38 -4.23 -3.11 -6.33
N ASN A 39 -3.34 -3.51 -7.24
CA ASN A 39 -3.76 -4.11 -8.50
C ASN A 39 -4.49 -5.45 -8.24
N ARG A 40 -5.58 -5.70 -8.97
CA ARG A 40 -6.37 -6.95 -8.91
C ARG A 40 -5.59 -8.20 -9.31
N LEU A 41 -4.41 -8.04 -9.93
CA LEU A 41 -3.50 -9.15 -10.28
C LEU A 41 -3.17 -10.06 -9.08
N ILE A 42 -3.20 -9.52 -7.85
CA ILE A 42 -3.05 -10.30 -6.62
C ILE A 42 -4.06 -11.45 -6.50
N GLU A 43 -5.28 -11.29 -7.02
CA GLU A 43 -6.36 -12.27 -6.85
C GLU A 43 -6.12 -13.57 -7.63
N TYR A 44 -5.28 -13.50 -8.68
CA TYR A 44 -4.91 -14.64 -9.52
C TYR A 44 -3.71 -15.42 -8.97
N ARG A 45 -2.99 -14.90 -7.97
CA ARG A 45 -1.87 -15.61 -7.33
C ARG A 45 -2.41 -16.70 -6.41
N LEU A 46 -1.70 -17.84 -6.37
CA LEU A 46 -1.96 -18.92 -5.41
C LEU A 46 -1.83 -18.39 -3.97
N GLU A 47 -0.73 -17.68 -3.70
CA GLU A 47 -0.55 -16.94 -2.46
C GLU A 47 -1.03 -15.50 -2.61
N LYS A 48 -2.15 -15.19 -1.97
CA LYS A 48 -2.79 -13.86 -1.98
C LYS A 48 -2.20 -12.90 -0.94
N THR A 49 -0.92 -13.07 -0.62
CA THR A 49 -0.23 -12.14 0.28
C THR A 49 0.27 -10.94 -0.52
N PRO A 50 -0.14 -9.70 -0.16
CA PRO A 50 0.32 -8.50 -0.83
C PRO A 50 1.83 -8.32 -0.76
N ILE A 51 2.41 -7.86 -1.86
CA ILE A 51 3.84 -7.55 -2.00
C ILE A 51 4.00 -6.18 -2.68
N LEU A 52 5.20 -5.59 -2.58
CA LEU A 52 5.47 -4.25 -3.13
C LEU A 52 5.18 -4.16 -4.64
N SER A 53 5.42 -5.23 -5.40
CA SER A 53 5.09 -5.25 -6.84
C SER A 53 3.59 -5.20 -7.14
N ASP A 54 2.70 -5.37 -6.16
CA ASP A 54 1.25 -5.15 -6.36
C ASP A 54 0.90 -3.65 -6.42
N LEU A 55 1.86 -2.76 -6.08
CA LEU A 55 1.80 -1.30 -6.30
C LEU A 55 2.39 -0.89 -7.66
N ARG A 56 2.76 -1.82 -8.55
CA ARG A 56 3.62 -1.57 -9.72
C ARG A 56 3.09 -0.56 -10.74
N ASP A 57 1.77 -0.36 -10.84
CA ASP A 57 1.20 0.74 -11.64
C ASP A 57 1.51 2.14 -11.05
N SER A 58 2.19 2.16 -9.92
CA SER A 58 2.54 3.31 -9.09
C SER A 58 4.00 3.20 -8.61
N GLY A 59 4.93 2.77 -9.49
CA GLY A 59 6.30 2.40 -9.10
C GLY A 59 7.08 3.46 -8.29
N SER A 60 6.67 4.71 -8.36
CA SER A 60 7.10 5.85 -7.54
C SER A 60 6.64 5.79 -6.09
N ILE A 61 5.42 5.32 -5.80
CA ILE A 61 4.88 5.19 -4.42
C ILE A 61 5.82 4.36 -3.57
N GLU A 62 6.29 3.21 -4.10
CA GLU A 62 7.23 2.37 -3.37
C GLU A 62 8.48 3.14 -2.99
N GLN A 63 9.02 3.98 -3.89
CA GLN A 63 10.24 4.73 -3.62
C GLN A 63 10.00 5.90 -2.66
N ASP A 64 8.93 6.67 -2.87
CA ASP A 64 8.62 7.89 -2.14
C ASP A 64 8.17 7.63 -0.69
N ALA A 65 7.43 6.54 -0.47
CA ALA A 65 6.95 6.18 0.87
C ALA A 65 8.11 5.84 1.81
N ASP A 66 8.03 6.31 3.06
CA ASP A 66 8.96 5.85 4.10
C ASP A 66 8.56 4.49 4.66
N ILE A 67 7.26 4.26 4.81
CA ILE A 67 6.66 3.03 5.32
C ILE A 67 5.56 2.58 4.37
N VAL A 68 5.52 1.29 4.05
CA VAL A 68 4.43 0.66 3.28
C VAL A 68 3.83 -0.45 4.12
N ILE A 69 2.52 -0.34 4.39
CA ILE A 69 1.75 -1.28 5.18
C ILE A 69 0.65 -1.89 4.31
N PHE A 70 0.60 -3.22 4.25
CA PHE A 70 -0.49 -3.94 3.63
C PHE A 70 -1.42 -4.57 4.65
N LEU A 71 -2.70 -4.67 4.30
CA LEU A 71 -3.70 -5.43 5.03
C LEU A 71 -4.01 -6.71 4.27
N ASN A 72 -3.85 -7.86 4.91
CA ASN A 72 -4.14 -9.16 4.32
C ASN A 72 -5.17 -9.92 5.17
N LYS A 73 -6.43 -9.90 4.74
CA LYS A 73 -7.50 -10.63 5.43
C LYS A 73 -7.36 -12.13 5.18
N LYS A 74 -7.15 -12.87 6.26
CA LYS A 74 -7.08 -14.34 6.30
C LYS A 74 -8.44 -14.93 6.66
N LYS A 75 -8.49 -16.26 6.80
CA LYS A 75 -9.67 -16.99 7.27
C LYS A 75 -10.01 -16.60 8.72
N PHE A 76 -11.25 -16.86 9.14
CA PHE A 76 -11.70 -16.66 10.52
C PHE A 76 -11.47 -15.25 11.09
N ASN A 77 -11.61 -14.23 10.23
CA ASN A 77 -11.44 -12.81 10.59
C ASN A 77 -10.03 -12.39 11.05
N PHE A 78 -9.02 -13.25 10.93
CA PHE A 78 -7.63 -12.83 11.13
C PHE A 78 -7.22 -11.86 10.03
N VAL A 79 -6.47 -10.82 10.38
CA VAL A 79 -5.87 -9.89 9.44
C VAL A 79 -4.41 -9.73 9.79
N ASP A 80 -3.56 -9.94 8.79
CA ASP A 80 -2.14 -9.63 8.90
C ASP A 80 -1.94 -8.19 8.47
N ILE A 81 -1.37 -7.38 9.37
CA ILE A 81 -0.85 -6.05 9.06
C ILE A 81 0.64 -6.24 8.74
N ILE A 82 0.99 -6.09 7.47
CA ILE A 82 2.31 -6.42 6.94
C ILE A 82 3.07 -5.11 6.71
N ILE A 83 4.13 -4.88 7.48
CA ILE A 83 5.08 -3.78 7.27
C ILE A 83 6.07 -4.25 6.20
N ALA A 84 5.73 -3.98 4.93
CA ALA A 84 6.48 -4.44 3.76
C ALA A 84 7.67 -3.54 3.41
N LYS A 85 7.63 -2.27 3.82
CA LYS A 85 8.74 -1.33 3.75
C LYS A 85 8.80 -0.50 5.02
N ASN A 86 10.00 -0.26 5.53
CA ASN A 86 10.26 0.68 6.60
C ASN A 86 11.69 1.24 6.43
N ARG A 87 11.81 2.52 6.03
CA ARG A 87 13.13 3.15 5.79
C ARG A 87 14.01 3.21 7.03
N ASN A 88 13.41 3.34 8.22
CA ASN A 88 14.11 3.64 9.46
C ASN A 88 13.85 2.59 10.56
N GLY A 89 13.44 1.38 10.19
CA GLY A 89 13.08 0.37 11.18
C GLY A 89 12.85 -1.02 10.58
N PRO A 90 12.45 -1.98 11.42
CA PRO A 90 12.25 -3.35 10.99
C PRO A 90 11.03 -3.49 10.08
N LEU A 91 11.09 -4.52 9.23
CA LEU A 91 9.93 -5.11 8.59
C LEU A 91 9.27 -6.09 9.57
N GLY A 92 8.02 -6.46 9.31
CA GLY A 92 7.34 -7.44 10.16
C GLY A 92 5.87 -7.62 9.83
N ILE A 93 5.26 -8.58 10.52
CA ILE A 93 3.84 -8.86 10.43
C ILE A 93 3.27 -8.76 11.84
N VAL A 94 2.15 -8.04 11.97
CA VAL A 94 1.39 -7.94 13.21
C VAL A 94 0.00 -8.51 12.94
N ASN A 95 -0.42 -9.47 13.75
CA ASN A 95 -1.70 -10.14 13.59
C ASN A 95 -2.80 -9.45 14.40
N PHE A 96 -3.95 -9.25 13.79
CA PHE A 96 -5.16 -8.69 14.41
C PHE A 96 -6.36 -9.60 14.13
N ILE A 97 -7.41 -9.42 14.92
CA ILE A 97 -8.76 -9.94 14.62
C ILE A 97 -9.63 -8.79 14.14
N PHE A 98 -10.29 -8.93 13.00
CA PHE A 98 -11.21 -7.94 12.46
C PHE A 98 -12.67 -8.29 12.78
N LYS A 99 -13.31 -7.51 13.66
CA LYS A 99 -14.74 -7.64 13.96
C LYS A 99 -15.56 -6.94 12.88
N ASN A 100 -16.07 -7.71 11.92
CA ASN A 100 -16.84 -7.18 10.78
C ASN A 100 -18.03 -6.32 11.22
N GLU A 101 -18.73 -6.72 12.29
CA GLU A 101 -19.91 -6.01 12.84
C GLU A 101 -19.64 -4.55 13.22
N TYR A 102 -18.41 -4.25 13.63
CA TYR A 102 -18.00 -2.92 14.11
C TYR A 102 -16.89 -2.29 13.27
N THR A 103 -16.53 -2.93 12.14
CA THR A 103 -15.37 -2.58 11.31
C THR A 103 -14.10 -2.30 12.12
N LYS A 104 -13.87 -3.09 13.19
CA LYS A 104 -12.86 -2.83 14.22
C LYS A 104 -11.75 -3.88 14.24
N PHE A 105 -10.51 -3.43 14.35
CA PHE A 105 -9.34 -4.28 14.59
C PHE A 105 -9.12 -4.46 16.09
N LEU A 106 -8.90 -5.71 16.53
CA LEU A 106 -8.56 -6.09 17.89
C LEU A 106 -7.18 -6.73 17.90
N GLN A 107 -6.31 -6.22 18.76
CA GLN A 107 -5.01 -6.84 19.00
C GLN A 107 -5.20 -8.17 19.73
N ILE A 108 -4.41 -9.16 19.35
CA ILE A 108 -4.35 -10.49 19.99
C ILE A 108 -3.37 -10.44 21.16
#